data_AF-A0A950T443-F1
#
_entry.id   AF-A0A950T443-F1
#
_cell.length_a   1.000
_cell.length_b   1.000
_cell.length_c   1.000
_cell.angle_alpha   90.00
_cell.angle_beta   90.00
_cell.angle_gamma   90.00
#
_symmetry.space_group_name_H-M   'P 1'
#
loop_
_entity.id
_entity.type
_entity.pdbx_description
1 polymer ?
#
loop_
_entity_poly.entity_id
_entity_poly.type
_entity_poly.pdbx_seq_one_letter_code
_entity_poly.pdbx_strand_id
1 'polypeptide(L)'
;EILEESGLIADRPVLRGTISWPGFGKNGEDWFGFIFRIESWHGEVHAGNHEGTLEWISLDTFDTLPMWPSDRNFLPMVFDADARLFHGCMPFHNGQMQSWSYTRV
;
A
#
# COMPACT_ATOMS: atom_id res chain seq x y z
N GLU A 1 -13.65 -3.13 -0.23
CA GLU A 1 -12.18 -3.27 -0.34
C GLU A 1 -11.81 -4.62 -0.97
N ILE A 2 -10.96 -5.51 -0.41
CA ILE A 2 -10.35 -6.64 -1.17
C ILE A 2 -11.35 -7.49 -1.97
N LEU A 3 -12.41 -8.04 -1.34
CA LEU A 3 -13.40 -8.86 -2.04
C LEU A 3 -14.17 -8.05 -3.11
N GLU A 4 -14.51 -6.82 -2.79
CA GLU A 4 -15.29 -5.92 -3.66
C GLU A 4 -14.48 -5.44 -4.88
N GLU A 5 -13.18 -5.20 -4.69
CA GLU A 5 -12.28 -4.69 -5.72
C GLU A 5 -11.63 -5.78 -6.55
N SER A 6 -11.47 -7.00 -6.02
CA SER A 6 -10.73 -8.08 -6.68
C SER A 6 -11.46 -9.41 -6.84
N GLY A 7 -12.55 -9.64 -6.13
CA GLY A 7 -13.20 -10.96 -6.06
C GLY A 7 -12.48 -11.97 -5.16
N LEU A 8 -11.34 -11.58 -4.55
CA LEU A 8 -10.55 -12.44 -3.67
C LEU A 8 -10.93 -12.27 -2.20
N ILE A 9 -10.92 -13.39 -1.48
CA ILE A 9 -11.14 -13.45 -0.04
C ILE A 9 -9.80 -13.80 0.62
N ALA A 10 -9.31 -12.90 1.48
CA ALA A 10 -8.06 -13.08 2.20
C ALA A 10 -8.26 -13.99 3.42
N ASP A 11 -7.48 -15.06 3.56
CA ASP A 11 -7.63 -16.00 4.67
C ASP A 11 -6.95 -15.50 5.95
N ARG A 12 -5.71 -15.02 5.82
CA ARG A 12 -4.85 -14.63 6.94
C ARG A 12 -4.07 -13.34 6.63
N PRO A 13 -4.73 -12.17 6.61
CA PRO A 13 -4.03 -10.90 6.47
C PRO A 13 -3.13 -10.65 7.69
N VAL A 14 -1.86 -10.36 7.44
CA VAL A 14 -0.86 -10.02 8.45
C VAL A 14 -0.56 -8.53 8.35
N LEU A 15 -0.75 -7.78 9.44
CA LEU A 15 -0.35 -6.38 9.48
C LEU A 15 1.16 -6.29 9.23
N ARG A 16 1.56 -5.44 8.30
CA ARG A 16 2.97 -5.22 7.93
C ARG A 16 3.46 -3.84 8.34
N GLY A 17 2.55 -2.87 8.39
CA GLY A 17 2.85 -1.55 8.91
C GLY A 17 1.66 -0.61 8.87
N THR A 18 1.88 0.61 9.34
CA THR A 18 0.91 1.70 9.23
C THR A 18 1.59 2.92 8.65
N ILE A 19 0.82 3.78 7.97
CA ILE A 19 1.33 5.04 7.45
C ILE A 19 0.35 6.16 7.81
N SER A 20 0.89 7.23 8.37
CA SER A 20 0.20 8.52 8.47
C SER A 20 0.57 9.37 7.26
N TRP A 21 -0.43 9.88 6.56
CA TRP A 21 -0.29 10.85 5.47
C TRP A 21 -0.96 12.17 5.83
N PRO A 22 -0.30 13.05 6.62
CA PRO A 22 -0.84 14.37 6.92
C PRO A 22 -0.99 15.23 5.66
N GLY A 23 -2.11 15.94 5.51
CA GLY A 23 -2.32 16.86 4.39
C GLY A 23 -2.47 16.21 3.01
N PHE A 24 -2.76 14.91 2.95
CA PHE A 24 -2.82 14.14 1.70
C PHE A 24 -4.11 14.38 0.91
N GLY A 25 -5.23 14.51 1.61
CA GLY A 25 -6.52 14.73 0.98
C GLY A 25 -6.56 16.00 0.13
N LYS A 26 -7.49 16.05 -0.83
CA LYS A 26 -7.61 17.16 -1.78
C LYS A 26 -7.69 18.54 -1.11
N ASN A 27 -8.24 18.62 0.10
CA ASN A 27 -8.36 19.85 0.88
C ASN A 27 -7.44 19.84 2.12
N GLY A 28 -6.39 19.03 2.13
CA GLY A 28 -5.44 18.92 3.23
C GLY A 28 -5.90 18.00 4.37
N GLU A 29 -6.82 17.07 4.10
CA GLU A 29 -7.23 16.08 5.09
C GLU A 29 -6.10 15.10 5.40
N ASP A 30 -5.98 14.71 6.67
CA ASP A 30 -5.04 13.69 7.11
C ASP A 30 -5.62 12.29 6.88
N TRP A 31 -4.79 11.38 6.38
CA TRP A 31 -5.15 9.98 6.15
C TRP A 31 -4.27 9.07 7.00
N PHE A 32 -4.85 7.97 7.48
CA PHE A 32 -4.10 6.94 8.20
C PHE A 32 -4.47 5.57 7.65
N GLY A 33 -3.45 4.82 7.20
CA GLY A 33 -3.64 3.53 6.56
C GLY A 33 -2.93 2.40 7.28
N PHE A 34 -3.51 1.22 7.11
CA PHE A 34 -2.99 -0.05 7.58
C PHE A 34 -2.57 -0.88 6.37
N ILE A 35 -1.33 -1.33 6.35
CA ILE A 35 -0.76 -2.12 5.26
C ILE A 35 -0.71 -3.57 5.69
N PHE A 36 -1.36 -4.45 4.93
CA PHE A 36 -1.41 -5.89 5.20
C PHE A 36 -0.70 -6.68 4.12
N ARG A 37 -0.10 -7.82 4.50
CA ARG A 37 0.36 -8.87 3.60
C ARG A 37 -0.56 -10.08 3.69
N ILE A 38 -0.91 -10.62 2.54
CA ILE A 38 -1.78 -11.78 2.41
C ILE A 38 -1.04 -12.78 1.53
N GLU A 39 -0.77 -13.96 2.09
CA GLU A 39 -0.04 -15.04 1.39
C GLU A 39 -0.95 -16.25 1.09
N SER A 40 -2.20 -16.21 1.57
CA SER A 40 -3.22 -17.21 1.30
C SER A 40 -4.58 -16.54 1.08
N TRP A 41 -5.25 -16.94 0.01
CA TRP A 41 -6.54 -16.41 -0.42
C TRP A 41 -7.30 -17.44 -1.24
N HIS A 42 -8.60 -17.20 -1.39
CA HIS A 42 -9.49 -17.98 -2.25
C HIS A 42 -10.48 -17.06 -2.97
N GLY A 43 -11.28 -17.64 -3.88
CA GLY A 43 -12.20 -16.88 -4.75
C GLY A 43 -11.72 -16.81 -6.20
N GLU A 44 -12.48 -16.10 -7.03
CA GLU A 44 -12.16 -15.90 -8.45
C GLU A 44 -11.83 -14.43 -8.70
N VAL A 45 -10.65 -14.19 -9.25
CA VAL A 45 -10.22 -12.83 -9.60
C VAL A 45 -11.02 -12.34 -10.80
N HIS A 46 -11.55 -11.12 -10.73
CA HIS A 46 -12.07 -10.42 -11.91
C HIS A 46 -11.04 -9.43 -12.46
N ALA A 47 -11.26 -8.94 -13.68
CA ALA A 47 -10.30 -8.07 -14.37
C ALA A 47 -10.18 -6.64 -13.80
N GLY A 48 -10.81 -6.34 -12.66
CA GLY A 48 -10.96 -4.99 -12.11
C GLY A 48 -12.38 -4.45 -12.17
N ASN A 49 -12.55 -3.18 -11.81
CA ASN A 49 -13.84 -2.50 -11.67
C ASN A 49 -13.73 -1.02 -12.15
N HIS A 50 -14.61 -0.13 -11.67
CA HIS A 50 -14.59 1.28 -12.05
C HIS A 50 -13.39 2.08 -11.50
N GLU A 51 -12.61 1.49 -10.59
CA GLU A 51 -11.41 2.07 -9.98
C GLU A 51 -10.13 1.67 -10.74
N GLY A 52 -10.17 0.64 -11.58
CA GLY A 52 -9.05 0.24 -12.44
C GLY A 52 -9.05 -1.22 -12.86
N THR A 53 -7.96 -1.61 -13.52
CA THR A 53 -7.68 -3.00 -13.98
C THR A 53 -6.81 -3.72 -12.96
N LEU A 54 -7.06 -5.02 -12.76
CA LEU A 54 -6.21 -5.88 -11.94
C LEU A 54 -5.25 -6.71 -12.78
N GLU A 55 -3.97 -6.71 -12.39
CA GLU A 55 -2.91 -7.48 -13.03
C GLU A 55 -1.99 -8.12 -11.99
N TRP A 56 -1.57 -9.36 -12.26
CA TRP A 56 -0.53 -10.01 -11.47
C TRP A 56 0.83 -9.58 -12.00
N ILE A 57 1.59 -8.89 -11.15
CA ILE A 57 2.88 -8.32 -11.52
C ILE A 57 4.00 -8.96 -10.69
N SER A 58 5.13 -9.22 -11.34
CA SER A 58 6.31 -9.77 -10.68
C SER A 58 7.01 -8.71 -9.82
N LEU A 59 7.46 -9.09 -8.62
CA LEU A 59 8.12 -8.18 -7.68
C LEU A 59 9.45 -7.61 -8.21
N ASP A 60 10.12 -8.29 -9.13
CA ASP A 60 11.35 -7.81 -9.76
C ASP A 60 11.13 -6.65 -10.75
N THR A 61 9.88 -6.40 -11.17
CA THR A 61 9.53 -5.29 -12.07
C THR A 61 9.14 -4.01 -11.33
N PHE A 62 9.18 -4.02 -9.99
CA PHE A 62 8.67 -2.94 -9.13
C PHE A 62 9.10 -1.54 -9.56
N ASP A 63 10.39 -1.39 -9.89
CA ASP A 63 10.97 -0.09 -10.21
C ASP A 63 10.42 0.50 -11.51
N THR A 64 9.89 -0.35 -12.40
CA THR A 64 9.40 0.04 -13.73
C THR A 64 7.91 0.38 -13.75
N LEU A 65 7.16 0.06 -12.68
CA LEU A 65 5.73 0.27 -12.66
C LEU A 65 5.36 1.76 -12.52
N PRO A 66 4.31 2.21 -13.24
CA PRO A 66 3.72 3.51 -12.98
C PRO A 66 3.04 3.47 -11.62
N MET A 67 3.62 4.17 -10.64
CA MET A 67 3.08 4.29 -9.29
C MET A 67 3.33 5.69 -8.76
N TRP A 68 2.64 6.05 -7.67
CA TRP A 68 2.92 7.31 -7.01
C TRP A 68 4.38 7.33 -6.52
N PRO A 69 5.14 8.44 -6.73
CA PRO A 69 6.52 8.53 -6.29
C PRO A 69 6.71 8.26 -4.79
N SER A 70 5.70 8.58 -3.97
CA SER A 70 5.66 8.27 -2.54
C SER A 70 5.80 6.79 -2.24
N ASP A 71 5.17 5.93 -3.03
CA ASP A 71 4.96 4.53 -2.67
C ASP A 71 6.27 3.74 -2.72
N ARG A 72 7.20 4.21 -3.55
CA ARG A 72 8.58 3.73 -3.64
C ARG A 72 9.34 3.81 -2.30
N ASN A 73 8.88 4.61 -1.34
CA ASN A 73 9.53 4.75 -0.04
C ASN A 73 9.16 3.62 0.94
N PHE A 74 7.93 3.11 0.88
CA PHE A 74 7.44 2.14 1.87
C PHE A 74 7.21 0.75 1.29
N LEU A 75 6.91 0.62 -0.01
CA LEU A 75 6.66 -0.67 -0.64
C LEU A 75 7.85 -1.65 -0.50
N PRO A 76 9.13 -1.25 -0.64
CA PRO A 76 10.25 -2.14 -0.33
C PRO A 76 10.21 -2.70 1.08
N MET A 77 9.73 -1.92 2.05
CA MET A 77 9.58 -2.36 3.43
C MET A 77 8.46 -3.37 3.61
N VAL A 78 7.45 -3.38 2.73
CA VAL A 78 6.40 -4.41 2.74
C VAL A 78 7.01 -5.78 2.39
N PHE A 79 7.86 -5.82 1.37
CA PHE A 79 8.37 -7.06 0.79
C PHE A 79 9.74 -7.51 1.31
N ASP A 80 10.45 -6.70 2.10
CA ASP A 80 11.74 -7.10 2.65
C ASP A 80 11.66 -8.23 3.69
N ALA A 81 12.84 -8.71 4.11
CA ALA A 81 12.99 -9.83 5.04
C ALA A 81 12.90 -9.44 6.53
N ASP A 82 12.72 -8.15 6.87
CA ASP A 82 12.68 -7.71 8.27
C ASP A 82 11.26 -7.82 8.82
N ALA A 83 10.97 -8.87 9.60
CA ALA A 83 9.61 -9.15 10.07
C ALA A 83 8.97 -8.07 10.98
N ARG A 84 9.73 -7.10 11.49
CA ARG A 84 9.22 -6.03 12.35
C ARG A 84 8.19 -5.16 11.64
N LEU A 85 7.15 -4.74 12.36
CA LEU A 85 6.20 -3.79 11.82
C LEU A 85 6.89 -2.45 11.58
N PHE A 86 6.45 -1.71 10.57
CA PHE A 86 6.85 -0.32 10.41
C PHE A 86 5.71 0.65 10.72
N HIS A 87 6.06 1.80 11.29
CA HIS A 87 5.17 2.95 11.43
C HIS A 87 5.79 4.11 10.66
N GLY A 88 5.15 4.51 9.57
CA GLY A 88 5.59 5.57 8.68
C GLY A 88 4.82 6.87 8.87
N CYS A 89 5.48 7.99 8.59
CA CYS A 89 4.86 9.31 8.47
C CYS A 89 5.33 9.97 7.17
N MET A 90 4.37 10.42 6.37
CA MET A 90 4.58 10.96 5.03
C MET A 90 3.71 12.20 4.79
N PRO A 91 4.14 13.40 5.23
CA PRO A 91 3.38 14.62 5.04
C PRO A 91 3.29 15.05 3.58
N PHE A 92 2.15 15.63 3.21
CA PHE A 92 1.87 16.21 1.91
C PHE A 92 1.55 17.70 2.03
N HIS A 93 1.91 18.46 1.00
CA HIS A 93 1.50 19.85 0.82
C HIS A 93 1.25 20.11 -0.66
N ASN A 94 0.08 20.66 -0.99
CA ASN A 94 -0.35 20.91 -2.38
C ASN A 94 -0.19 19.70 -3.30
N GLY A 95 -0.56 18.51 -2.82
CA GLY A 95 -0.47 17.25 -3.56
C GLY A 95 0.96 16.73 -3.76
N GLN A 96 1.96 17.31 -3.11
CA GLN A 96 3.36 16.88 -3.18
C GLN A 96 3.82 16.32 -1.83
N MET A 97 4.44 15.14 -1.87
CA MET A 97 5.07 14.55 -0.69
C MET A 97 6.26 15.40 -0.24
N GLN A 98 6.33 15.70 1.06
CA GLN A 98 7.34 16.58 1.64
C GLN A 98 8.52 15.79 2.23
N SER A 99 8.24 14.68 2.89
CA SER A 99 9.26 13.85 3.52
C SER A 99 8.74 12.43 3.78
N TRP A 100 9.67 11.53 4.08
CA TRP A 100 9.40 10.18 4.55
C TRP A 100 10.21 9.92 5.82
N SER A 101 9.54 9.40 6.84
CA SER A 101 10.18 8.94 8.08
C SER A 101 9.46 7.70 8.59
N TYR A 102 10.20 6.79 9.25
CA TYR A 102 9.60 5.59 9.80
C TYR A 102 10.37 5.07 11.02
N THR A 103 9.70 4.20 11.78
CA THR A 103 10.30 3.39 12.84
C THR A 103 9.91 1.93 12.64
N ARG A 104 10.79 0.99 13.05
CA ARG A 104 10.48 -0.43 13.15
C ARG A 104 10.33 -0.85 14.60
N VAL A 105 9.33 -1.68 14.88
CA VAL A 105 8.99 -2.16 16.23
C VAL A 105 9.03 -3.68 16.32
#